data_AF-A0A7G9Z8R6-F1
#
_entry.id   AF-A0A7G9Z8R6-F1
#
_cell.length_a   1.000
_cell.length_b   1.000
_cell.length_c   1.000
_cell.angle_alpha   90.00
_cell.angle_beta   90.00
_cell.angle_gamma   90.00
#
_symmetry.space_group_name_H-M   'P 1'
#
loop_
_entity.id
_entity.type
_entity.pdbx_description
1 polymer ?
#
loop_
_entity_poly.entity_id
_entity_poly.type
_entity_poly.pdbx_seq_one_letter_code
_entity_poly.pdbx_strand_id
1 'polypeptide(L)'
;MGSYKDTADWLPFIDERDREEEVLLVQKIFNKLRGNGSNDELRGIPLYVAFMHTREGAKILEINSRPGDPEIMNILPILENDFVDLCFRMIEGTLSRLECAKKATVVTYAVPMDYGGYRKKDSGDKRVDLNAAYALQDTYGDHLRVYPGSMELREDGNTYALGSRTVCTVGVGETMEDAREISLEGIRNIDGALWNRWDVGAAHYIERNIKKMRELRELRG
;
A
#
# COMPACT_ATOMS: atom_id res chain seq x y z
N MET A 1 6.14 -9.07 -2.13
CA MET A 1 5.94 -7.97 -1.15
C MET A 1 4.50 -7.51 -1.23
N GLY A 2 4.00 -6.70 -0.31
CA GLY A 2 2.60 -6.25 -0.35
C GLY A 2 2.21 -5.45 0.87
N SER A 3 1.03 -4.83 0.80
CA SER A 3 0.44 -4.03 1.86
C SER A 3 -1.09 -4.12 1.74
N TYR A 4 -1.80 -3.66 2.77
CA TYR A 4 -3.25 -3.67 2.78
C TYR A 4 -3.79 -2.52 3.61
N LYS A 5 -5.05 -2.15 3.35
CA LYS A 5 -5.86 -1.23 4.14
C LYS A 5 -7.20 -1.91 4.42
N ASP A 6 -7.71 -1.74 5.64
CA ASP A 6 -9.05 -2.20 6.01
C ASP A 6 -10.13 -1.17 5.62
N THR A 7 -11.40 -1.50 5.78
CA THR A 7 -12.54 -0.60 5.52
C THR A 7 -12.48 0.69 6.35
N ALA A 8 -11.88 0.63 7.55
CA ALA A 8 -11.61 1.78 8.41
C ALA A 8 -10.35 2.56 7.96
N ASP A 9 -10.13 3.73 8.56
CA ASP A 9 -8.95 4.58 8.32
C ASP A 9 -7.70 4.10 9.10
N TRP A 10 -7.75 2.91 9.69
CA TRP A 10 -6.66 2.26 10.41
C TRP A 10 -6.72 0.74 10.21
N LEU A 11 -5.62 0.05 10.56
CA LEU A 11 -5.51 -1.41 10.38
C LEU A 11 -6.35 -2.17 11.42
N PRO A 12 -6.77 -3.42 11.15
CA PRO A 12 -7.73 -4.15 12.01
C PRO A 12 -7.26 -4.41 13.46
N PHE A 13 -5.96 -4.26 13.72
CA PHE A 13 -5.34 -4.43 15.04
C PHE A 13 -5.05 -3.11 15.75
N ILE A 14 -5.36 -1.98 15.13
CA ILE A 14 -5.28 -0.62 15.68
C ILE A 14 -6.67 -0.23 16.20
N ASP A 15 -6.73 0.51 17.30
CA ASP A 15 -7.96 1.08 17.83
C ASP A 15 -7.97 2.61 17.76
N GLU A 16 -9.08 3.21 18.16
CA GLU A 16 -9.27 4.67 18.13
C GLU A 16 -8.21 5.41 18.96
N ARG A 17 -7.80 4.88 20.12
CA ARG A 17 -6.83 5.54 21.00
C ARG A 17 -5.44 5.53 20.38
N ASP A 18 -5.05 4.40 19.79
CA ASP A 18 -3.79 4.29 19.05
C ASP A 18 -3.79 5.28 17.86
N ARG A 19 -4.90 5.37 17.13
CA ARG A 19 -5.05 6.32 16.02
C ARG A 19 -4.97 7.78 16.48
N GLU A 20 -5.61 8.14 17.58
CA GLU A 20 -5.52 9.47 18.17
C GLU A 20 -4.09 9.82 18.56
N GLU A 21 -3.36 8.87 19.18
CA GLU A 21 -1.95 9.04 19.54
C GLU A 21 -1.07 9.29 18.30
N GLU A 22 -1.25 8.50 17.24
CA GLU A 22 -0.57 8.70 15.95
C GLU A 22 -0.82 10.12 15.39
N VAL A 23 -2.09 10.53 15.32
CA VAL A 23 -2.50 11.83 14.78
C VAL A 23 -1.90 12.97 15.60
N LEU A 24 -1.89 12.88 16.94
CA LEU A 24 -1.28 13.88 17.81
C LEU A 24 0.23 14.01 17.56
N LEU A 25 0.93 12.89 17.36
CA LEU A 25 2.36 12.89 17.04
C LEU A 25 2.64 13.55 15.68
N VAL A 26 1.89 13.19 14.64
CA VAL A 26 2.02 13.80 13.31
C VAL A 26 1.67 15.29 13.35
N GLN A 27 0.61 15.67 14.06
CA GLN A 27 0.18 17.06 14.18
C GLN A 27 1.23 17.92 14.90
N LYS A 28 1.91 17.39 15.91
CA LYS A 28 3.01 18.08 16.61
C LYS A 28 4.16 18.40 15.64
N ILE A 29 4.53 17.44 14.79
CA ILE A 29 5.57 17.63 13.77
C ILE A 29 5.12 18.66 12.74
N PHE A 30 3.92 18.48 12.19
CA PHE A 30 3.36 19.39 11.19
C PHE A 30 3.27 20.84 11.71
N ASN A 31 2.76 21.04 12.94
CA ASN A 31 2.68 22.37 13.55
C ASN A 31 4.06 22.99 13.75
N LYS A 32 5.05 22.20 14.15
CA LYS A 32 6.43 22.69 14.29
C LYS A 32 7.02 23.11 12.95
N LEU A 33 6.76 22.36 11.89
CA LEU A 33 7.28 22.63 10.54
C LEU A 33 6.55 23.78 9.84
N ARG A 34 5.23 23.95 10.06
CA ARG A 34 4.46 25.07 9.47
C ARG A 34 4.76 26.41 10.16
N GLY A 35 5.18 26.39 11.42
CA GLY A 35 5.32 27.59 12.25
C GLY A 35 3.98 28.29 12.51
N ASN A 36 3.97 29.62 12.45
CA ASN A 36 2.79 30.44 12.75
C ASN A 36 1.89 30.73 11.52
N GLY A 37 2.17 30.12 10.36
CA GLY A 37 1.49 30.45 9.09
C GLY A 37 1.42 29.27 8.13
N SER A 38 1.81 29.51 6.87
CA SER A 38 2.03 28.49 5.85
C SER A 38 3.52 28.24 5.66
N ASN A 39 3.87 27.00 5.29
CA ASN A 39 5.20 26.65 4.81
C ASN A 39 5.04 25.92 3.48
N ASP A 40 5.52 26.55 2.40
CA ASP A 40 5.42 26.01 1.05
C ASP A 40 6.26 24.74 0.84
N GLU A 41 7.25 24.51 1.71
CA GLU A 41 8.04 23.26 1.74
C GLU A 41 7.23 22.05 2.24
N LEU A 42 6.02 22.28 2.77
CA LEU A 42 5.10 21.22 3.22
C LEU A 42 4.01 20.88 2.18
N ARG A 43 4.14 21.34 0.94
CA ARG A 43 3.20 21.01 -0.14
C ARG A 43 3.38 19.56 -0.60
N GLY A 44 2.27 18.87 -0.87
CA GLY A 44 2.25 17.47 -1.30
C GLY A 44 1.96 16.50 -0.15
N ILE A 45 2.70 15.38 -0.10
CA ILE A 45 2.62 14.39 0.98
C ILE A 45 3.91 14.48 1.82
N PRO A 46 4.06 15.54 2.66
CA PRO A 46 5.29 15.75 3.42
C PRO A 46 5.48 14.70 4.53
N LEU A 47 4.42 13.97 4.90
CA LEU A 47 4.37 13.09 6.07
C LEU A 47 3.75 11.73 5.71
N TYR A 48 4.55 10.83 5.16
CA TYR A 48 4.32 9.38 5.29
C TYR A 48 5.06 8.91 6.54
N VAL A 49 4.31 8.55 7.59
CA VAL A 49 4.88 8.24 8.91
C VAL A 49 4.70 6.76 9.21
N ALA A 50 5.82 6.07 9.42
CA ALA A 50 5.79 4.67 9.85
C ALA A 50 5.80 4.60 11.38
N PHE A 51 4.77 3.98 11.94
CA PHE A 51 4.64 3.81 13.38
C PHE A 51 5.04 2.40 13.83
N MET A 52 5.68 2.34 15.00
CA MET A 52 5.84 1.12 15.78
C MET A 52 5.12 1.29 17.11
N HIS A 53 4.13 0.43 17.36
CA HIS A 53 3.40 0.43 18.62
C HIS A 53 4.17 -0.37 19.65
N THR A 54 4.44 0.26 20.79
CA THR A 54 5.20 -0.32 21.89
C THR A 54 4.38 -0.31 23.19
N ARG A 55 4.94 -0.93 24.23
CA ARG A 55 4.41 -0.86 25.60
C ARG A 55 4.37 0.56 26.17
N GLU A 56 5.02 1.53 25.53
CA GLU A 56 5.06 2.93 25.99
C GLU A 56 4.26 3.87 25.08
N GLY A 57 3.48 3.36 24.14
CA GLY A 57 2.80 4.18 23.13
C GLY A 57 3.31 3.94 21.71
N ALA A 58 2.75 4.69 20.77
CA ALA A 58 3.21 4.78 19.40
C ALA A 58 4.56 5.52 19.32
N LYS A 59 5.50 4.96 18.59
CA LYS A 59 6.81 5.57 18.29
C LYS A 59 6.95 5.71 16.78
N ILE A 60 7.50 6.83 16.32
CA ILE A 60 7.80 7.03 14.90
C ILE A 60 9.11 6.32 14.57
N LEU A 61 9.06 5.41 13.60
CA LEU A 61 10.22 4.70 13.08
C LEU A 61 10.93 5.52 12.01
N GLU A 62 10.16 6.03 11.05
CA GLU A 62 10.65 6.86 9.96
C GLU A 62 9.57 7.80 9.42
N ILE A 63 10.01 8.87 8.76
CA ILE A 63 9.17 9.83 8.06
C ILE A 63 9.71 9.93 6.63
N ASN A 64 8.85 9.72 5.65
CA ASN A 64 9.17 9.92 4.23
C ASN A 64 8.38 11.12 3.70
N SER A 65 9.00 11.92 2.83
CA SER A 65 8.39 13.09 2.17
C SER A 65 7.68 12.73 0.85
N ARG A 66 7.30 11.47 0.69
CA ARG A 66 6.65 10.92 -0.50
C ARG A 66 5.77 9.73 -0.14
N PRO A 67 4.70 9.46 -0.91
CA PRO A 67 3.87 8.28 -0.69
C PRO A 67 4.70 6.99 -0.74
N GLY A 68 4.40 6.06 0.17
CA GLY A 68 5.03 4.74 0.19
C GLY A 68 4.59 3.89 -1.00
N ASP A 69 5.52 3.13 -1.57
CA ASP A 69 5.23 2.02 -2.47
C ASP A 69 5.58 0.74 -1.68
N PRO A 70 4.62 -0.18 -1.43
CA PRO A 70 3.30 -0.29 -2.08
C PRO A 70 2.13 0.49 -1.48
N GLU A 71 2.30 1.17 -0.36
CA GLU A 71 1.19 1.63 0.50
C GLU A 71 0.19 2.55 -0.21
N ILE A 72 0.65 3.45 -1.08
CA ILE A 72 -0.20 4.41 -1.79
C ILE A 72 -1.22 3.73 -2.72
N MET A 73 -0.91 2.54 -3.20
CA MET A 73 -1.79 1.76 -4.06
C MET A 73 -2.98 1.16 -3.30
N ASN A 74 -3.00 1.23 -1.97
CA ASN A 74 -4.19 0.94 -1.17
C ASN A 74 -5.13 2.15 -1.03
N ILE A 75 -4.65 3.35 -1.34
CA ILE A 75 -5.40 4.59 -1.10
C ILE A 75 -5.99 5.13 -2.40
N LEU A 76 -5.17 5.27 -3.44
CA LEU A 76 -5.60 5.89 -4.69
C LEU A 76 -6.78 5.19 -5.38
N PRO A 77 -6.90 3.85 -5.40
CA PRO A 77 -8.04 3.18 -6.04
C PRO A 77 -9.39 3.45 -5.39
N ILE A 78 -9.39 3.85 -4.11
CA ILE A 78 -10.60 4.12 -3.32
C ILE A 78 -10.76 5.61 -3.01
N LEU A 79 -9.95 6.47 -3.62
CA LEU A 79 -10.05 7.91 -3.46
C LEU A 79 -11.28 8.42 -4.21
N GLU A 80 -12.18 9.10 -3.52
CA GLU A 80 -13.43 9.62 -4.12
C GLU A 80 -13.22 11.00 -4.75
N ASN A 81 -12.24 11.76 -4.27
CA ASN A 81 -11.91 13.06 -4.85
C ASN A 81 -11.14 12.91 -6.16
N ASP A 82 -11.29 13.87 -7.07
CA ASP A 82 -10.43 13.99 -8.25
C ASP A 82 -8.99 14.29 -7.80
N PHE A 83 -8.06 13.39 -8.13
CA PHE A 83 -6.66 13.51 -7.73
C PHE A 83 -5.99 14.77 -8.28
N VAL A 84 -6.38 15.24 -9.46
CA VAL A 84 -5.85 16.48 -10.06
C VAL A 84 -6.34 17.70 -9.27
N ASP A 85 -7.61 17.74 -8.87
CA ASP A 85 -8.16 18.80 -8.00
C ASP A 85 -7.44 18.82 -6.65
N LEU A 86 -7.18 17.65 -6.06
CA LEU A 86 -6.38 17.56 -4.84
C LEU A 86 -4.98 18.14 -5.02
N CYS A 87 -4.32 17.88 -6.15
CA CYS A 87 -3.01 18.46 -6.45
C CYS A 87 -3.06 19.99 -6.52
N PHE A 88 -4.07 20.56 -7.18
CA PHE A 88 -4.28 22.01 -7.19
C PHE A 88 -4.54 22.58 -5.80
N ARG A 89 -5.43 21.95 -5.01
CA ARG A 89 -5.70 22.34 -3.62
C ARG A 89 -4.47 22.26 -2.71
N MET A 90 -3.58 21.29 -2.93
CA MET A 90 -2.29 21.21 -2.23
C MET A 90 -1.37 22.37 -2.61
N ILE A 91 -1.29 22.72 -3.89
CA ILE A 91 -0.47 23.84 -4.39
C ILE A 91 -1.00 25.18 -3.84
N GLU A 92 -2.32 25.36 -3.80
CA GLU A 92 -2.99 26.56 -3.33
C GLU A 92 -3.08 26.67 -1.80
N GLY A 93 -2.77 25.58 -1.07
CA GLY A 93 -2.88 25.54 0.39
C GLY A 93 -4.33 25.53 0.89
N THR A 94 -5.28 25.11 0.05
CA THR A 94 -6.72 25.05 0.33
C THR A 94 -7.23 23.64 0.61
N LEU A 95 -6.35 22.62 0.57
CA LEU A 95 -6.69 21.25 0.92
C LEU A 95 -7.14 21.16 2.39
N SER A 96 -8.36 20.67 2.61
CA SER A 96 -8.95 20.52 3.94
C SER A 96 -9.12 19.06 4.35
N ARG A 97 -9.79 18.27 3.51
CA ARG A 97 -10.09 16.86 3.77
C ARG A 97 -9.96 16.03 2.49
N LEU A 98 -9.59 14.77 2.69
CA LEU A 98 -9.63 13.71 1.70
C LEU A 98 -10.76 12.74 2.04
N GLU A 99 -11.44 12.25 1.02
CA GLU A 99 -12.51 11.26 1.14
C GLU A 99 -12.09 9.99 0.39
N CYS A 100 -12.14 8.88 1.09
CA CYS A 100 -11.91 7.56 0.54
C CYS A 100 -13.14 6.71 0.80
N ALA A 101 -13.52 5.92 -0.19
CA ALA A 101 -14.58 4.95 -0.06
C ALA A 101 -14.25 3.98 1.10
N LYS A 102 -15.28 3.58 1.85
CA LYS A 102 -15.17 2.59 2.93
C LYS A 102 -15.00 1.18 2.36
N LYS A 103 -13.85 0.94 1.74
CA LYS A 103 -13.45 -0.33 1.12
C LYS A 103 -12.13 -0.80 1.70
N ALA A 104 -11.96 -2.11 1.73
CA ALA A 104 -10.67 -2.72 1.97
C ALA A 104 -9.89 -2.82 0.65
N THR A 105 -8.56 -2.78 0.75
CA THR A 105 -7.68 -2.97 -0.40
C THR A 105 -6.50 -3.85 -0.03
N VAL A 106 -6.04 -4.66 -0.97
CA VAL A 106 -4.85 -5.50 -0.80
C VAL A 106 -3.98 -5.39 -2.04
N VAL A 107 -2.70 -5.10 -1.84
CA VAL A 107 -1.68 -5.02 -2.88
C VAL A 107 -0.75 -6.22 -2.77
N THR A 108 -0.61 -6.98 -3.84
CA THR A 108 0.34 -8.10 -3.93
C THR A 108 1.36 -7.83 -5.04
N TYR A 109 2.64 -7.74 -4.69
CA TYR A 109 3.74 -7.62 -5.64
C TYR A 109 4.31 -8.99 -6.02
N ALA A 110 4.47 -9.19 -7.32
CA ALA A 110 5.35 -10.17 -7.93
C ALA A 110 6.71 -9.53 -8.26
N VAL A 111 7.78 -10.25 -7.98
CA VAL A 111 9.17 -9.81 -8.17
C VAL A 111 9.98 -10.90 -8.87
N PRO A 112 11.13 -10.59 -9.50
CA PRO A 112 12.00 -11.59 -10.09
C PRO A 112 12.43 -12.65 -9.07
N MET A 113 12.68 -13.87 -9.52
CA MET A 113 13.09 -14.97 -8.63
C MET A 113 14.40 -14.71 -7.85
N ASP A 114 15.28 -13.85 -8.37
CA ASP A 114 16.54 -13.43 -7.77
C ASP A 114 16.44 -12.14 -6.94
N TYR A 115 15.26 -11.55 -6.81
CA TYR A 115 15.04 -10.33 -6.03
C TYR A 115 15.46 -10.49 -4.56
N GLY A 116 16.18 -9.49 -4.03
CA GLY A 116 16.65 -9.47 -2.64
C GLY A 116 17.62 -10.60 -2.28
N GLY A 117 18.19 -11.28 -3.27
CA GLY A 117 19.09 -12.41 -3.06
C GLY A 117 18.39 -13.71 -2.64
N TYR A 118 17.06 -13.80 -2.80
CA TYR A 118 16.29 -15.00 -2.46
C TYR A 118 16.78 -16.24 -3.24
N ARG A 119 16.98 -16.09 -4.55
CA ARG A 119 17.86 -16.95 -5.34
C ARG A 119 19.13 -16.19 -5.70
N LYS A 120 20.29 -16.87 -5.62
CA LYS A 120 21.58 -16.26 -5.96
C LYS A 120 21.73 -15.93 -7.46
N LYS A 121 21.07 -16.71 -8.31
CA LYS A 121 21.01 -16.51 -9.75
C LYS A 121 19.77 -17.23 -10.28
N ASP A 122 19.07 -16.59 -11.21
CA ASP A 122 18.02 -17.22 -11.99
C ASP A 122 18.36 -17.02 -13.47
N SER A 123 18.37 -18.12 -14.23
CA SER A 123 18.63 -18.10 -15.68
C SER A 123 17.34 -18.25 -16.50
N GLY A 124 16.19 -18.13 -15.84
CA GLY A 124 14.90 -18.22 -16.50
C GLY A 124 14.68 -17.05 -17.47
N ASP A 125 13.73 -17.25 -18.38
CA ASP A 125 13.25 -16.15 -19.21
C ASP A 125 12.65 -15.07 -18.29
N LYS A 126 13.02 -13.82 -18.53
CA LYS A 126 12.47 -12.66 -17.82
C LYS A 126 11.20 -12.14 -18.46
N ARG A 127 10.73 -12.75 -19.55
CA ARG A 127 9.45 -12.42 -20.15
C ARG A 127 8.34 -12.52 -19.11
N VAL A 128 7.46 -11.53 -19.14
CA VAL A 128 6.26 -11.45 -18.32
C VAL A 128 5.09 -11.19 -19.27
N ASP A 129 4.00 -11.91 -19.08
CA ASP A 129 2.75 -11.68 -19.78
C ASP A 129 1.66 -11.30 -18.77
N LEU A 130 1.01 -10.17 -19.03
CA LEU A 130 -0.05 -9.60 -18.20
C LEU A 130 -1.44 -9.78 -18.80
N ASN A 131 -1.56 -10.38 -20.00
CA ASN A 131 -2.81 -10.43 -20.78
C ASN A 131 -3.94 -11.13 -20.01
N ALA A 132 -3.67 -12.27 -19.37
CA ALA A 132 -4.69 -12.97 -18.60
C ALA A 132 -5.12 -12.18 -17.35
N ALA A 133 -4.18 -11.51 -16.68
CA ALA A 133 -4.51 -10.62 -15.55
C ALA A 133 -5.31 -9.39 -15.99
N TYR A 134 -5.04 -8.82 -17.17
CA TYR A 134 -5.84 -7.73 -17.72
C TYR A 134 -7.24 -8.19 -18.14
N ALA A 135 -7.37 -9.41 -18.68
CA ALA A 135 -8.68 -9.96 -19.04
C ALA A 135 -9.62 -10.12 -17.82
N LEU A 136 -9.08 -10.29 -16.61
CA LEU A 136 -9.89 -10.31 -15.39
C LEU A 136 -10.58 -8.97 -15.08
N GLN A 137 -10.19 -7.88 -15.74
CA GLN A 137 -10.92 -6.60 -15.64
C GLN A 137 -12.34 -6.72 -16.20
N ASP A 138 -12.61 -7.65 -17.12
CA ASP A 138 -13.98 -7.90 -17.61
C ASP A 138 -14.89 -8.47 -16.50
N THR A 139 -14.29 -9.16 -15.51
CA THR A 139 -14.99 -9.74 -14.36
C THR A 139 -15.08 -8.76 -13.19
N TYR A 140 -13.97 -8.10 -12.87
CA TYR A 140 -13.85 -7.30 -11.64
C TYR A 140 -13.96 -5.78 -11.86
N GLY A 141 -13.85 -5.30 -13.10
CA GLY A 141 -13.76 -3.87 -13.39
C GLY A 141 -12.68 -3.18 -12.55
N ASP A 142 -13.03 -2.03 -11.96
CA ASP A 142 -12.13 -1.24 -11.13
C ASP A 142 -11.75 -1.89 -9.79
N HIS A 143 -12.39 -3.01 -9.42
CA HIS A 143 -12.05 -3.77 -8.22
C HIS A 143 -10.73 -4.54 -8.37
N LEU A 144 -10.25 -4.77 -9.59
CA LEU A 144 -8.93 -5.31 -9.86
C LEU A 144 -8.10 -4.30 -10.65
N ARG A 145 -6.94 -3.92 -10.12
CA ARG A 145 -5.98 -3.07 -10.82
C ARG A 145 -4.64 -3.79 -10.97
N VAL A 146 -4.04 -3.70 -12.14
CA VAL A 146 -2.72 -4.24 -12.45
C VAL A 146 -1.78 -3.09 -12.73
N TYR A 147 -0.74 -2.94 -11.92
CA TYR A 147 0.26 -1.87 -12.04
C TYR A 147 1.64 -2.45 -12.36
N PRO A 148 2.08 -2.34 -13.62
CA PRO A 148 3.47 -2.61 -13.99
C PRO A 148 4.42 -1.68 -13.22
N GLY A 149 5.54 -2.23 -12.76
CA GLY A 149 6.59 -1.51 -12.06
C GLY A 149 7.91 -1.61 -12.82
N SER A 150 8.81 -2.46 -12.34
CA SER A 150 10.15 -2.66 -12.89
C SER A 150 10.11 -3.61 -14.09
N MET A 151 9.59 -3.11 -15.20
CA MET A 151 9.45 -3.83 -16.47
C MET A 151 9.86 -2.95 -17.65
N GLU A 152 10.22 -3.58 -18.76
CA GLU A 152 10.50 -2.91 -20.04
C GLU A 152 9.76 -3.61 -21.19
N LEU A 153 9.34 -2.84 -22.19
CA LEU A 153 8.88 -3.34 -23.48
C LEU A 153 10.08 -3.38 -24.43
N ARG A 154 10.34 -4.53 -25.06
CA ARG A 154 11.44 -4.69 -26.03
C ARG A 154 10.94 -4.65 -27.48
N GLU A 155 11.88 -4.57 -28.41
CA GLU A 155 11.62 -4.45 -29.86
C GLU A 155 10.83 -5.64 -30.45
N ASP A 156 10.87 -6.80 -29.79
CA ASP A 156 10.09 -7.98 -30.18
C ASP A 156 8.61 -7.90 -29.75
N GLY A 157 8.21 -6.79 -29.11
CA GLY A 157 6.85 -6.55 -28.64
C GLY A 157 6.51 -7.20 -27.30
N ASN A 158 7.47 -7.86 -26.64
CA ASN A 158 7.24 -8.53 -25.37
C ASN A 158 7.70 -7.68 -24.18
N THR A 159 7.05 -7.90 -23.03
CA THR A 159 7.46 -7.25 -21.77
C THR A 159 8.36 -8.14 -20.93
N TYR A 160 9.37 -7.53 -20.31
CA TYR A 160 10.39 -8.23 -19.53
C TYR A 160 10.55 -7.61 -18.14
N ALA A 161 10.69 -8.47 -17.13
CA ALA A 161 11.04 -8.07 -15.78
C ALA A 161 12.48 -7.55 -15.70
N LEU A 162 12.68 -6.49 -14.91
CA LEU A 162 14.00 -5.96 -14.57
C LEU A 162 14.50 -6.55 -13.24
N GLY A 163 15.20 -5.78 -12.41
CA GLY A 163 15.82 -6.25 -11.17
C GLY A 163 15.05 -5.92 -9.88
N SER A 164 13.93 -5.22 -9.98
CA SER A 164 13.15 -4.78 -8.83
C SER A 164 11.71 -5.31 -8.87
N ARG A 165 10.81 -4.73 -8.10
CA ARG A 165 9.38 -5.07 -8.09
C ARG A 165 8.76 -5.00 -9.47
N THR A 166 8.46 -6.15 -10.07
CA THR A 166 8.04 -6.27 -11.47
C THR A 166 6.66 -5.70 -11.70
N VAL A 167 5.66 -6.19 -10.96
CA VAL A 167 4.25 -5.84 -11.17
C VAL A 167 3.48 -6.14 -9.89
N CYS A 168 2.45 -5.35 -9.59
CA CYS A 168 1.51 -5.69 -8.54
C CYS A 168 0.07 -5.71 -9.04
N THR A 169 -0.74 -6.44 -8.30
CA THR A 169 -2.19 -6.44 -8.42
C THR A 169 -2.81 -5.88 -7.15
N VAL A 170 -3.83 -5.03 -7.32
CA VAL A 170 -4.61 -4.43 -6.25
C VAL A 170 -6.02 -4.95 -6.35
N GLY A 171 -6.48 -5.60 -5.29
CA GLY A 171 -7.89 -5.92 -5.12
C GLY A 171 -8.57 -4.90 -4.22
N VAL A 172 -9.79 -4.50 -4.58
CA VAL A 172 -10.66 -3.61 -3.81
C VAL A 172 -11.95 -4.37 -3.49
N GLY A 173 -12.31 -4.45 -2.20
CA GLY A 173 -13.44 -5.27 -1.76
C GLY A 173 -14.22 -4.64 -0.60
N GLU A 174 -15.39 -5.21 -0.32
CA GLU A 174 -16.17 -4.86 0.88
C GLU A 174 -15.49 -5.34 2.16
N THR A 175 -14.74 -6.43 2.07
CA THR A 175 -13.98 -7.02 3.17
C THR A 175 -12.52 -7.20 2.79
N MET A 176 -11.67 -7.39 3.81
CA MET A 176 -10.26 -7.71 3.62
C MET A 176 -10.08 -9.01 2.84
N GLU A 177 -10.93 -10.00 3.12
CA GLU A 177 -10.95 -11.29 2.46
C GLU A 177 -11.26 -11.15 0.96
N ASP A 178 -12.28 -10.38 0.60
CA ASP A 178 -12.65 -10.14 -0.80
C ASP A 178 -11.53 -9.41 -1.55
N ALA A 179 -11.02 -8.32 -0.98
CA ALA A 179 -9.94 -7.54 -1.57
C ALA A 179 -8.67 -8.39 -1.77
N ARG A 180 -8.36 -9.25 -0.80
CA ARG A 180 -7.24 -10.18 -0.88
C ARG A 180 -7.43 -11.20 -1.99
N GLU A 181 -8.60 -11.82 -2.10
CA GLU A 181 -8.83 -12.84 -3.12
C GLU A 181 -8.73 -12.25 -4.53
N ILE A 182 -9.32 -11.07 -4.76
CA ILE A 182 -9.22 -10.36 -6.04
C ILE A 182 -7.75 -10.05 -6.38
N SER A 183 -6.98 -9.51 -5.41
CA SER A 183 -5.54 -9.24 -5.61
C SER A 183 -4.79 -10.52 -5.99
N LEU A 184 -5.04 -11.63 -5.28
CA LEU A 184 -4.37 -12.90 -5.55
C LEU A 184 -4.82 -13.57 -6.84
N GLU A 185 -6.06 -13.42 -7.26
CA GLU A 185 -6.50 -13.93 -8.56
C GLU A 185 -5.79 -13.18 -9.69
N GLY A 186 -5.66 -11.86 -9.57
CA GLY A 186 -4.85 -11.06 -10.48
C GLY A 186 -3.39 -11.52 -10.52
N ILE A 187 -2.75 -11.74 -9.36
CA ILE A 187 -1.34 -12.15 -9.32
C ILE A 187 -1.11 -13.56 -9.88
N ARG A 188 -2.07 -14.48 -9.70
CA ARG A 188 -2.00 -15.86 -10.23
C ARG A 188 -2.10 -15.91 -11.76
N ASN A 189 -2.74 -14.91 -12.37
CA ASN A 189 -2.93 -14.82 -13.82
C ASN A 189 -1.85 -13.99 -14.52
N ILE A 190 -0.74 -13.69 -13.83
CA ILE A 190 0.46 -13.14 -14.44
C ILE A 190 1.39 -14.30 -14.77
N ASP A 191 1.74 -14.44 -16.04
CA ASP A 191 2.73 -15.43 -16.48
C ASP A 191 4.13 -14.82 -16.50
N GLY A 192 5.12 -15.60 -16.09
CA GLY A 192 6.51 -15.18 -15.98
C GLY A 192 7.25 -15.79 -14.80
N ALA A 193 8.59 -15.77 -14.86
CA ALA A 193 9.46 -16.26 -13.79
C ALA A 193 9.51 -15.28 -12.61
N LEU A 194 8.40 -15.17 -11.88
CA LEU A 194 8.21 -14.25 -10.76
C LEU A 194 7.82 -14.99 -9.48
N TRP A 195 8.05 -14.32 -8.35
CA TRP A 195 7.65 -14.77 -7.02
C TRP A 195 6.90 -13.67 -6.28
N ASN A 196 5.88 -14.06 -5.51
CA ASN A 196 5.15 -13.19 -4.60
C ASN A 196 4.95 -13.85 -3.24
N ARG A 197 4.55 -13.03 -2.25
CA ARG A 197 4.04 -13.53 -0.97
C ARG A 197 2.57 -13.90 -1.13
N TRP A 198 2.16 -15.01 -0.54
CA TRP A 198 0.78 -15.50 -0.55
C TRP A 198 -0.01 -15.12 0.71
N ASP A 199 0.67 -14.58 1.72
CA ASP A 199 0.13 -14.34 3.06
C ASP A 199 -0.16 -12.85 3.34
N VAL A 200 -0.04 -11.98 2.32
CA VAL A 200 -0.45 -10.57 2.43
C VAL A 200 -1.94 -10.51 2.78
N GLY A 201 -2.29 -9.79 3.84
CA GLY A 201 -3.67 -9.65 4.31
C GLY A 201 -4.32 -10.95 4.81
N ALA A 202 -3.57 -12.04 5.04
CA ALA A 202 -4.19 -13.30 5.44
C ALA A 202 -4.78 -13.25 6.85
N ALA A 203 -6.00 -13.76 7.02
CA ALA A 203 -6.79 -13.68 8.24
C ALA A 203 -6.03 -14.14 9.50
N HIS A 204 -5.34 -15.28 9.45
CA HIS A 204 -4.57 -15.80 10.60
C HIS A 204 -3.42 -14.88 11.04
N TYR A 205 -2.80 -14.13 10.11
CA TYR A 205 -1.79 -13.12 10.46
C TYR A 205 -2.42 -11.88 11.10
N ILE A 206 -3.59 -11.46 10.60
CA ILE A 206 -4.35 -10.35 11.17
C ILE A 206 -4.79 -10.69 12.59
N GLU A 207 -5.39 -11.87 12.80
CA GLU A 207 -5.83 -12.34 14.12
C GLU A 207 -4.66 -12.41 15.11
N ARG A 208 -3.51 -12.92 14.66
CA ARG A 208 -2.28 -12.93 15.46
C ARG A 208 -1.84 -11.51 15.86
N ASN A 209 -1.94 -10.52 14.97
CA ASN A 209 -1.58 -9.15 15.26
C ASN A 209 -2.60 -8.48 16.21
N ILE A 210 -3.90 -8.78 16.07
CA ILE A 210 -4.93 -8.35 17.01
C ILE A 210 -4.60 -8.85 18.41
N LYS A 211 -4.28 -10.14 18.56
CA LYS A 211 -3.88 -10.73 19.85
C LYS A 211 -2.64 -10.05 20.44
N LYS A 212 -1.59 -9.86 19.63
CA LYS A 212 -0.37 -9.16 20.06
C LYS A 212 -0.64 -7.75 20.54
N MET A 213 -1.47 -6.99 19.81
CA MET A 213 -1.81 -5.62 20.19
C MET A 213 -2.64 -5.58 21.48
N ARG A 214 -3.53 -6.55 21.72
CA ARG A 214 -4.24 -6.69 23.01
C ARG A 214 -3.26 -6.93 24.15
N GLU A 215 -2.37 -7.91 24.03
CA GLU A 215 -1.32 -8.20 25.02
C GLU A 215 -0.43 -6.97 25.29
N LEU A 216 -0.07 -6.24 24.23
CA LEU A 216 0.74 -5.03 24.34
C LEU A 216 0.05 -3.93 25.15
N ARG A 217 -1.27 -3.77 24.97
CA ARG A 217 -2.10 -2.79 25.70
C ARG A 217 -2.32 -3.19 27.15
N GLU A 218 -2.48 -4.49 27.46
CA GLU A 218 -2.55 -4.96 28.85
C GLU A 218 -1.27 -4.67 29.64
N LEU A 219 -0.14 -4.64 28.94
CA LEU A 219 1.17 -4.33 29.51
C LEU A 219 1.48 -2.82 29.63
N ARG A 220 0.61 -1.95 29.09
CA ARG A 220 0.60 -0.49 29.30
C ARG A 220 -0.10 -0.23 30.65
N GLY A 221 0.63 -0.47 31.73
CA GLY A 221 0.22 -0.06 33.09
C GLY A 221 0.41 1.44 33.29
#